data_AF-A0A7S3N901-F1
#
_entry.id   AF-A0A7S3N901-F1
#
_cell.length_a   1.000
_cell.length_b   1.000
_cell.length_c   1.000
_cell.angle_alpha   90.00
_cell.angle_beta   90.00
_cell.angle_gamma   90.00
#
_symmetry.space_group_name_H-M   'P 1'
#
loop_
_entity.id
_entity.type
_entity.pdbx_description
1 polymer ?
#
loop_
_entity_poly.entity_id
_entity_poly.type
_entity_poly.pdbx_seq_one_letter_code
_entity_poly.pdbx_strand_id
1 'polypeptide(L)'
;MNMQDFSKESSVIKILSDSWSHWLTPDVKQEYSEKSYYSYNSITHPNTNQEFTRKMKGTRIIALNTENCYAFNFYLIGEHNDAGQEFEWLENQLRKMEKNGEVAIIIGHHPPGNFDCIYPVASRLRALYDRFQHVIRLSLFGHTHYEEFEVVKAIEDGKPIGTIYVSSSFTPYKNRNPSFRAITLDVATKLPVR
;
A
#
# COMPACT_ATOMS: atom_id res chain seq x y z
N MET A 1 -6.27 8.84 -19.39
CA MET A 1 -5.71 9.58 -18.24
C MET A 1 -5.82 8.63 -17.06
N ASN A 2 -4.72 8.29 -16.39
CA ASN A 2 -4.75 7.41 -15.21
C ASN A 2 -5.31 8.22 -14.04
N MET A 3 -6.62 8.15 -13.86
CA MET A 3 -7.37 8.77 -12.77
C MET A 3 -8.55 7.84 -12.46
N GLN A 4 -8.95 7.79 -11.20
CA GLN A 4 -10.08 6.97 -10.78
C GLN A 4 -11.24 7.79 -10.23
N ASP A 5 -12.43 7.57 -10.80
CA ASP A 5 -13.70 7.97 -10.22
C ASP A 5 -14.16 6.91 -9.21
N PHE A 6 -14.00 7.20 -7.92
CA PHE A 6 -14.36 6.27 -6.84
C PHE A 6 -15.88 6.17 -6.60
N SER A 7 -16.71 6.99 -7.27
CA SER A 7 -18.17 6.94 -7.16
C SER A 7 -18.81 5.93 -8.11
N LYS A 8 -18.03 5.34 -9.03
CA LYS A 8 -18.51 4.44 -10.06
C LYS A 8 -17.66 3.18 -10.13
N GLU A 9 -18.25 2.12 -10.63
CA GLU A 9 -17.50 0.93 -11.00
C GLU A 9 -16.49 1.25 -12.11
N SER A 10 -15.27 0.72 -11.98
CA SER A 10 -14.21 0.89 -12.97
C SER A 10 -14.06 -0.36 -13.84
N SER A 11 -14.29 -0.23 -15.15
CA SER A 11 -14.05 -1.30 -16.11
C SER A 11 -12.58 -1.71 -16.17
N VAL A 12 -11.65 -0.76 -15.94
CA VAL A 12 -10.21 -1.03 -15.89
C VAL A 12 -9.88 -1.93 -14.71
N ILE A 13 -10.45 -1.66 -13.52
CA ILE A 13 -10.24 -2.49 -12.33
C ILE A 13 -10.78 -3.90 -12.54
N LYS A 14 -11.94 -4.05 -13.19
CA LYS A 14 -12.47 -5.38 -13.56
C LYS A 14 -11.50 -6.14 -14.46
N ILE A 15 -11.01 -5.51 -15.54
CA ILE A 15 -10.04 -6.13 -16.46
C ILE A 15 -8.74 -6.51 -15.75
N LEU A 16 -8.23 -5.64 -14.86
CA LEU A 16 -7.04 -5.93 -14.07
C LEU A 16 -7.27 -7.09 -13.10
N SER A 17 -8.43 -7.14 -12.44
CA SER A 17 -8.79 -8.23 -11.52
C SER A 17 -8.81 -9.59 -12.23
N ASP A 18 -9.29 -9.65 -13.47
CA ASP A 18 -9.26 -10.85 -14.30
C ASP A 18 -7.83 -11.21 -14.72
N SER A 19 -7.05 -10.21 -15.13
CA SER A 19 -5.65 -10.39 -15.53
C SER A 19 -4.77 -10.87 -14.37
N TRP A 20 -5.08 -10.47 -13.13
CA TRP A 20 -4.34 -10.85 -11.92
C TRP A 20 -4.88 -12.09 -11.22
N SER A 21 -5.92 -12.74 -11.77
CA SER A 21 -6.59 -13.88 -11.15
C SER A 21 -5.67 -15.06 -10.82
N HIS A 22 -4.53 -15.21 -11.49
CA HIS A 22 -3.54 -16.23 -11.16
C HIS A 22 -2.78 -15.95 -9.85
N TRP A 23 -2.68 -14.68 -9.44
CA TRP A 23 -1.96 -14.27 -8.23
C TRP A 23 -2.90 -14.02 -7.04
N LEU A 24 -4.19 -13.82 -7.28
CA LEU A 24 -5.17 -13.51 -6.24
C LEU A 24 -6.03 -14.73 -5.90
N THR A 25 -6.30 -14.94 -4.61
CA THR A 25 -7.36 -15.88 -4.21
C THR A 25 -8.73 -15.31 -4.61
N PRO A 26 -9.77 -16.15 -4.78
CA PRO A 26 -11.08 -15.69 -5.26
C PRO A 26 -11.69 -14.55 -4.44
N ASP A 27 -11.55 -14.58 -3.12
CA ASP A 27 -12.00 -13.54 -2.19
C ASP A 27 -11.23 -12.23 -2.36
N VAL A 28 -9.91 -12.29 -2.51
CA VAL A 28 -9.05 -11.10 -2.74
C VAL A 28 -9.30 -10.52 -4.13
N LYS A 29 -9.52 -11.35 -5.14
CA LYS A 29 -9.90 -10.91 -6.49
C LYS A 29 -11.23 -10.15 -6.44
N GLN A 30 -12.23 -10.68 -5.72
CA GLN A 30 -13.51 -10.02 -5.57
C GLN A 30 -13.36 -8.67 -4.85
N GLU A 31 -12.63 -8.63 -3.74
CA GLU A 31 -12.39 -7.38 -3.01
C GLU A 31 -11.70 -6.33 -3.91
N TYR A 32 -10.66 -6.72 -4.65
CA TYR A 32 -9.98 -5.82 -5.59
C TYR A 32 -10.90 -5.34 -6.72
N SER A 33 -11.73 -6.22 -7.29
CA SER A 33 -12.69 -5.86 -8.35
C SER A 33 -13.70 -4.80 -7.88
N GLU A 34 -14.15 -4.90 -6.64
CA GLU A 34 -15.17 -4.01 -6.08
C GLU A 34 -14.56 -2.69 -5.58
N LYS A 35 -13.39 -2.76 -4.96
CA LYS A 35 -12.83 -1.65 -4.18
C LYS A 35 -11.58 -1.03 -4.77
N SER A 36 -10.90 -1.69 -5.71
CA SER A 36 -9.58 -1.33 -6.29
C SER A 36 -8.37 -1.35 -5.36
N TYR A 37 -8.55 -1.80 -4.13
CA TYR A 37 -7.52 -2.05 -3.12
C TYR A 37 -7.87 -3.36 -2.39
N TYR A 38 -6.92 -3.99 -1.71
CA TYR A 38 -7.16 -5.31 -1.08
C TYR A 38 -6.21 -5.63 0.07
N SER A 39 -6.62 -6.57 0.92
CA SER A 39 -5.78 -7.17 1.96
C SER A 39 -5.56 -8.65 1.65
N TYR A 40 -4.31 -9.06 1.48
CA TYR A 40 -3.96 -10.42 1.12
C TYR A 40 -3.12 -11.08 2.22
N ASN A 41 -3.62 -12.20 2.75
CA ASN A 41 -2.80 -13.07 3.58
C ASN A 41 -1.71 -13.73 2.73
N SER A 42 -0.46 -13.33 2.92
CA SER A 42 0.66 -13.73 2.05
C SER A 42 0.83 -15.25 1.94
N ILE A 43 0.47 -16.01 2.98
CA ILE A 43 0.62 -17.47 3.00
C ILE A 43 -0.50 -18.24 2.27
N THR A 44 -1.57 -17.58 1.84
CA THR A 44 -2.66 -18.23 1.09
C THR A 44 -2.47 -18.17 -0.42
N HIS A 45 -1.35 -17.62 -0.88
CA HIS A 45 -1.05 -17.55 -2.31
C HIS A 45 -0.89 -18.95 -2.93
N PRO A 46 -1.47 -19.22 -4.12
CA PRO A 46 -1.48 -20.56 -4.74
C PRO A 46 -0.10 -21.18 -4.93
N ASN A 47 0.92 -20.35 -5.21
CA ASN A 47 2.30 -20.77 -5.44
C ASN A 47 3.18 -20.71 -4.18
N THR A 48 2.61 -20.67 -2.97
CA THR A 48 3.39 -20.70 -1.72
C THR A 48 4.02 -22.08 -1.49
N ASN A 49 5.21 -22.09 -0.90
CA ASN A 49 5.87 -23.31 -0.42
C ASN A 49 6.00 -23.30 1.11
N GLN A 50 6.33 -24.44 1.71
CA GLN A 50 6.38 -24.60 3.17
C GLN A 50 7.36 -23.62 3.84
N GLU A 51 8.50 -23.33 3.19
CA GLU A 51 9.49 -22.40 3.72
C GLU A 51 8.96 -20.96 3.75
N PHE A 52 8.33 -20.52 2.65
CA PHE A 52 7.71 -19.22 2.54
C PHE A 52 6.58 -19.07 3.56
N THR A 53 5.70 -20.07 3.67
CA THR A 53 4.61 -20.10 4.66
C THR A 53 5.14 -19.96 6.07
N ARG A 54 6.23 -20.66 6.41
CA ARG A 54 6.87 -20.53 7.73
C ARG A 54 7.41 -19.12 7.95
N LYS A 55 8.10 -18.54 6.96
CA LYS A 55 8.71 -17.22 7.07
C LYS A 55 7.68 -16.09 7.13
N MET A 56 6.58 -16.20 6.41
CA MET A 56 5.56 -15.15 6.23
C MET A 56 4.30 -15.35 7.08
N LYS A 57 4.26 -16.37 7.95
CA LYS A 57 3.15 -16.59 8.87
C LYS A 57 2.82 -15.31 9.67
N GLY A 58 1.53 -14.97 9.73
CA GLY A 58 1.04 -13.78 10.42
C GLY A 58 1.34 -12.46 9.68
N THR A 59 1.72 -12.49 8.40
CA THR A 59 1.98 -11.29 7.59
C THR A 59 0.92 -11.12 6.52
N ARG A 60 0.31 -9.94 6.45
CA ARG A 60 -0.60 -9.54 5.37
C ARG A 60 0.01 -8.44 4.51
N ILE A 61 -0.28 -8.51 3.22
CA ILE A 61 0.02 -7.45 2.26
C ILE A 61 -1.24 -6.61 2.13
N ILE A 62 -1.13 -5.31 2.39
CA ILE A 62 -2.21 -4.33 2.21
C ILE A 62 -1.84 -3.50 0.98
N ALA A 63 -2.57 -3.69 -0.11
CA ALA A 63 -2.37 -2.93 -1.34
C ALA A 63 -3.36 -1.78 -1.39
N LEU A 64 -2.86 -0.55 -1.32
CA LEU A 64 -3.65 0.68 -1.33
C LEU A 64 -3.84 1.20 -2.75
N ASN A 65 -5.00 1.82 -3.01
CA ASN A 65 -5.24 2.60 -4.20
C ASN A 65 -4.99 4.09 -3.94
N THR A 66 -3.73 4.46 -4.11
CA THR A 66 -3.24 5.83 -3.93
C THR A 66 -3.73 6.83 -4.99
N GLU A 67 -4.56 6.43 -5.96
CA GLU A 67 -5.29 7.39 -6.82
C GLU A 67 -6.24 8.28 -6.00
N ASN A 68 -6.63 7.85 -4.80
CA ASN A 68 -7.38 8.69 -3.86
C ASN A 68 -6.54 9.83 -3.25
N CYS A 69 -5.22 9.79 -3.38
CA CYS A 69 -4.34 10.88 -2.98
C CYS A 69 -3.92 11.78 -4.12
N TYR A 70 -4.01 11.31 -5.36
CA TYR A 70 -3.35 11.94 -6.48
C TYR A 70 -3.93 13.33 -6.78
N ALA A 71 -3.12 14.37 -6.68
CA ALA A 71 -3.53 15.77 -6.83
C ALA A 71 -4.08 16.10 -8.22
N PHE A 72 -3.71 15.33 -9.24
CA PHE A 72 -4.26 15.45 -10.59
C PHE A 72 -5.44 14.52 -10.86
N ASN A 73 -5.91 13.74 -9.88
CA ASN A 73 -7.17 13.02 -9.99
C ASN A 73 -8.35 13.97 -9.75
N PHE A 74 -8.86 14.58 -10.83
CA PHE A 74 -9.90 15.60 -10.75
C PHE A 74 -11.26 15.10 -10.25
N TYR A 75 -11.47 13.78 -10.16
CA TYR A 75 -12.68 13.21 -9.53
C TYR A 75 -12.72 13.46 -8.02
N LEU A 76 -11.58 13.79 -7.40
CA LEU A 76 -11.49 14.11 -5.96
C LEU A 76 -11.88 15.55 -5.62
N ILE A 77 -12.07 16.43 -6.60
CA ILE A 77 -12.41 17.84 -6.35
C ILE A 77 -13.72 17.97 -5.56
N GLY A 78 -14.66 17.05 -5.74
CA GLY A 78 -15.93 17.00 -5.00
C GLY A 78 -15.98 16.00 -3.85
N GLU A 79 -14.89 15.27 -3.58
CA GLU A 79 -14.82 14.22 -2.56
C GLU A 79 -13.70 14.53 -1.56
N HIS A 80 -14.09 14.97 -0.36
CA HIS A 80 -13.15 15.43 0.68
C HIS A 80 -13.11 14.52 1.91
N ASN A 81 -13.96 13.50 1.95
CA ASN A 81 -14.01 12.53 3.02
C ASN A 81 -13.10 11.36 2.65
N ASP A 82 -13.63 10.16 2.51
CA ASP A 82 -12.87 8.94 2.30
C ASP A 82 -13.20 8.35 0.94
N ALA A 83 -12.51 8.85 -0.11
CA ALA A 83 -12.74 8.39 -1.47
C ALA A 83 -12.51 6.87 -1.58
N GLY A 84 -13.55 6.15 -1.98
CA GLY A 84 -13.54 4.69 -2.04
C GLY A 84 -13.67 4.00 -0.68
N GLN A 85 -13.94 4.72 0.42
CA GLN A 85 -14.01 4.20 1.80
C GLN A 85 -12.73 3.45 2.24
N GLU A 86 -11.59 3.87 1.68
CA GLU A 86 -10.33 3.16 1.85
C GLU A 86 -9.74 3.35 3.26
N PHE A 87 -9.90 4.52 3.88
CA PHE A 87 -9.39 4.77 5.23
C PHE A 87 -10.18 4.01 6.30
N GLU A 88 -11.51 4.01 6.21
CA GLU A 88 -12.35 3.21 7.11
C GLU A 88 -12.01 1.72 6.96
N TRP A 89 -11.87 1.25 5.72
CA TRP A 89 -11.46 -0.12 5.45
C TRP A 89 -10.06 -0.42 6.03
N LEU A 90 -9.09 0.45 5.80
CA LEU A 90 -7.70 0.26 6.23
C LEU A 90 -7.60 0.23 7.75
N GLU A 91 -8.27 1.16 8.45
CA GLU A 91 -8.34 1.17 9.90
C GLU A 91 -8.92 -0.16 10.42
N ASN A 92 -10.01 -0.63 9.83
CA ASN A 92 -10.64 -1.88 10.20
C ASN A 92 -9.73 -3.09 9.97
N GLN A 93 -8.96 -3.13 8.88
CA GLN A 93 -7.96 -4.18 8.65
C GLN A 93 -6.85 -4.13 9.71
N LEU A 94 -6.27 -2.96 9.95
CA LEU A 94 -5.18 -2.79 10.93
C LEU A 94 -5.62 -3.15 12.36
N ARG A 95 -6.85 -2.80 12.75
CA ARG A 95 -7.43 -3.20 14.05
C ARG A 95 -7.60 -4.72 14.17
N LYS A 96 -8.07 -5.38 13.09
CA LYS A 96 -8.19 -6.86 13.07
C LYS A 96 -6.82 -7.51 13.18
N MET A 97 -5.83 -6.99 12.47
CA MET A 97 -4.46 -7.48 12.51
C MET A 97 -3.83 -7.31 13.89
N GLU A 98 -3.98 -6.14 14.51
CA GLU A 98 -3.56 -5.87 15.89
C GLU A 98 -4.14 -6.91 16.85
N LYS A 99 -5.46 -7.16 16.78
CA LYS A 99 -6.15 -8.16 17.61
C LYS A 99 -5.64 -9.59 17.38
N ASN A 100 -5.28 -9.91 16.14
CA ASN A 100 -4.84 -11.26 15.74
C ASN A 100 -3.32 -11.47 15.89
N GLY A 101 -2.56 -10.44 16.29
CA GLY A 101 -1.09 -10.50 16.31
C GLY A 101 -0.47 -10.62 14.92
N GLU A 102 -1.14 -10.11 13.89
CA GLU A 102 -0.65 -10.06 12.52
C GLU A 102 0.09 -8.74 12.25
N VAL A 103 0.96 -8.73 11.24
CA VAL A 103 1.73 -7.56 10.81
C VAL A 103 1.47 -7.23 9.34
N ALA A 104 1.58 -5.94 9.00
CA ALA A 104 1.28 -5.41 7.68
C ALA A 104 2.55 -5.05 6.91
N ILE A 105 2.55 -5.43 5.63
CA ILE A 105 3.37 -4.82 4.59
C ILE A 105 2.41 -3.99 3.72
N ILE A 106 2.60 -2.68 3.69
CA ILE A 106 1.79 -1.77 2.88
C ILE A 106 2.47 -1.57 1.54
N ILE A 107 1.71 -1.65 0.45
CA ILE A 107 2.17 -1.29 -0.89
C ILE A 107 1.23 -0.25 -1.50
N GLY A 108 1.78 0.69 -2.25
CA GLY A 108 1.01 1.72 -2.96
C GLY A 108 1.80 2.27 -4.14
N HIS A 109 1.19 3.16 -4.93
CA HIS A 109 1.87 3.80 -6.05
C HIS A 109 2.41 5.18 -5.67
N HIS A 110 1.53 6.13 -5.38
CA HIS A 110 1.89 7.51 -5.00
C HIS A 110 2.29 7.56 -3.52
N PRO A 111 3.55 7.92 -3.19
CA PRO A 111 3.99 8.02 -1.81
C PRO A 111 3.37 9.25 -1.11
N PRO A 112 3.04 9.14 0.18
CA PRO A 112 2.24 10.16 0.87
C PRO A 112 2.97 11.46 1.20
N GLY A 113 4.30 11.45 1.26
CA GLY A 113 5.11 12.65 1.48
C GLY A 113 5.42 13.44 0.21
N ASN A 114 5.02 12.94 -0.97
CA ASN A 114 5.24 13.62 -2.24
C ASN A 114 4.17 14.71 -2.51
N PHE A 115 4.56 15.75 -3.25
CA PHE A 115 3.68 16.87 -3.62
C PHE A 115 2.47 16.46 -4.47
N ASP A 116 2.54 15.31 -5.14
CA ASP A 116 1.44 14.73 -5.90
C ASP A 116 0.36 14.09 -5.01
N CYS A 117 0.59 13.96 -3.69
CA CYS A 117 -0.37 13.45 -2.74
C CYS A 117 -1.02 14.61 -1.97
N ILE A 118 -2.36 14.74 -2.03
CA ILE A 118 -3.08 15.80 -1.34
C ILE A 118 -2.97 15.68 0.18
N TYR A 119 -2.75 16.82 0.84
CA TYR A 119 -2.49 16.89 2.27
C TYR A 119 -3.52 16.18 3.17
N PRO A 120 -4.85 16.28 2.95
CA PRO A 120 -5.83 15.61 3.82
C PRO A 120 -5.66 14.09 3.87
N VAL A 121 -5.37 13.47 2.72
CA VAL A 121 -5.18 12.02 2.57
C VAL A 121 -3.85 11.61 3.19
N ALA A 122 -2.76 12.33 2.88
CA ALA A 122 -1.46 12.11 3.50
C ALA A 122 -1.50 12.22 5.03
N SER A 123 -2.22 13.21 5.57
CA SER A 123 -2.37 13.42 7.01
C SER A 123 -3.16 12.28 7.69
N ARG A 124 -4.22 11.77 7.06
CA ARG A 124 -4.98 10.62 7.59
C ARG A 124 -4.14 9.35 7.57
N LEU A 125 -3.40 9.11 6.49
CA LEU A 125 -2.49 7.96 6.41
C LEU A 125 -1.41 8.04 7.49
N ARG A 126 -0.82 9.23 7.73
CA ARG A 126 0.11 9.45 8.84
C ARG A 126 -0.50 9.11 10.20
N ALA A 127 -1.76 9.47 10.46
CA ALA A 127 -2.42 9.13 11.71
C ALA A 127 -2.60 7.62 11.90
N LEU A 128 -2.93 6.89 10.83
CA LEU A 128 -3.00 5.43 10.87
C LEU A 128 -1.61 4.81 11.10
N TYR A 129 -0.58 5.34 10.45
CA TYR A 129 0.80 4.88 10.69
C TYR A 129 1.22 5.11 12.14
N ASP A 130 0.86 6.25 12.73
CA ASP A 130 1.15 6.56 14.14
C ASP A 130 0.44 5.59 15.09
N ARG A 131 -0.88 5.40 14.90
CA ARG A 131 -1.68 4.48 15.73
C ARG A 131 -1.22 3.02 15.60
N PHE A 132 -0.83 2.59 14.41
CA PHE A 132 -0.54 1.18 14.10
C PHE A 132 0.95 0.94 13.81
N GLN A 133 1.85 1.78 14.32
CA GLN A 133 3.31 1.67 14.10
C GLN A 133 3.92 0.32 14.52
N HIS A 134 3.27 -0.43 15.42
CA HIS A 134 3.71 -1.76 15.83
C HIS A 134 3.20 -2.87 14.88
N VAL A 135 2.11 -2.63 14.15
CA VAL A 135 1.53 -3.55 13.14
C VAL A 135 2.19 -3.34 11.78
N ILE A 136 2.39 -2.10 11.36
CA ILE A 136 2.95 -1.76 10.05
C ILE A 136 4.48 -1.90 10.12
N ARG A 137 5.04 -2.86 9.38
CA ARG A 137 6.48 -3.20 9.46
C ARG A 137 7.27 -2.76 8.23
N LEU A 138 6.60 -2.58 7.10
CA LEU A 138 7.20 -2.18 5.84
C LEU A 138 6.19 -1.47 4.97
N SER A 139 6.64 -0.42 4.28
CA SER A 139 5.82 0.33 3.33
C SER A 139 6.62 0.56 2.04
N LEU A 140 6.06 0.15 0.90
CA LEU A 140 6.73 0.19 -0.41
C LEU A 140 5.89 0.97 -1.42
N PHE A 141 6.49 1.99 -2.01
CA PHE A 141 5.85 2.90 -2.97
C PHE A 141 6.74 3.12 -4.20
N GLY A 142 6.21 3.83 -5.20
CA GLY A 142 6.90 4.14 -6.45
C GLY A 142 6.56 5.55 -6.93
N HIS A 143 6.05 5.67 -8.16
CA HIS A 143 5.60 6.92 -8.81
C HIS A 143 6.69 7.94 -9.13
N THR A 144 7.59 8.26 -8.19
CA THR A 144 8.56 9.35 -8.38
C THR A 144 9.62 9.03 -9.43
N HIS A 145 9.88 7.73 -9.66
CA HIS A 145 10.99 7.21 -10.47
C HIS A 145 12.37 7.47 -9.85
N TYR A 146 12.44 7.88 -8.58
CA TYR A 146 13.70 8.06 -7.85
C TYR A 146 13.86 6.97 -6.79
N GLU A 147 15.11 6.80 -6.37
CA GLU A 147 15.47 5.94 -5.25
C GLU A 147 15.46 6.78 -3.97
N GLU A 148 14.35 6.74 -3.24
CA GLU A 148 14.04 7.64 -2.13
C GLU A 148 13.48 6.88 -0.92
N PHE A 149 13.40 7.58 0.21
CA PHE A 149 12.66 7.12 1.37
C PHE A 149 12.02 8.30 2.09
N GLU A 150 10.90 8.04 2.76
CA GLU A 150 10.20 9.00 3.60
C GLU A 150 10.23 8.51 5.05
N VAL A 151 10.54 9.41 5.99
CA VAL A 151 10.49 9.12 7.42
C VAL A 151 9.13 9.55 7.96
N VAL A 152 8.35 8.58 8.43
CA VAL A 152 7.07 8.86 9.08
C VAL A 152 7.34 9.29 10.51
N LYS A 153 6.77 10.44 10.91
CA LYS A 153 6.93 11.01 12.24
C LYS A 153 5.62 10.90 13.04
N ALA A 154 5.73 10.56 14.33
CA ALA A 154 4.61 10.62 15.26
C ALA A 154 3.97 12.02 15.27
N ILE A 155 2.66 12.09 15.51
CA ILE A 155 1.90 13.34 15.49
C ILE A 155 2.24 14.21 16.71
N GLU A 156 2.35 13.59 17.89
CA GLU A 156 2.52 14.31 19.16
C GLU A 156 3.93 14.88 19.35
N ASP A 157 4.97 14.05 19.21
CA ASP A 157 6.35 14.42 19.56
C ASP A 157 7.33 14.41 18.39
N GLY A 158 6.87 14.06 17.18
CA GLY A 158 7.67 14.07 15.97
C GLY A 158 8.74 12.98 15.89
N LYS A 159 8.75 11.99 16.80
CA LYS A 159 9.70 10.87 16.75
C LYS A 159 9.53 10.07 15.46
N PRO A 160 10.62 9.52 14.89
CA PRO A 160 10.52 8.63 13.75
C PRO A 160 9.85 7.31 14.18
N ILE A 161 8.76 6.95 13.51
CA ILE A 161 7.94 5.76 13.82
C ILE A 161 7.91 4.75 12.67
N GLY A 162 8.40 5.11 11.49
CA GLY A 162 8.39 4.25 10.33
C GLY A 162 9.16 4.82 9.16
N THR A 163 9.40 3.97 8.16
CA THR A 163 10.06 4.34 6.90
C THR A 163 9.24 3.82 5.73
N ILE A 164 8.99 4.69 4.76
CA ILE A 164 8.38 4.36 3.49
C ILE A 164 9.50 4.34 2.45
N TYR A 165 9.67 3.21 1.77
CA TYR A 165 10.66 3.07 0.70
C TYR A 165 10.01 3.38 -0.63
N VAL A 166 10.57 4.31 -1.38
CA VAL A 166 10.10 4.70 -2.71
C VAL A 166 11.09 4.17 -3.73
N SER A 167 10.68 3.16 -4.49
CA SER A 167 11.58 2.48 -5.42
C SER A 167 11.68 3.24 -6.73
N SER A 168 12.89 3.29 -7.27
CA SER A 168 13.15 3.84 -8.60
C SER A 168 12.49 2.99 -9.70
N SER A 169 12.44 3.53 -10.92
CA SER A 169 11.71 2.92 -12.02
C SER A 169 12.56 2.01 -12.90
N PHE A 170 11.90 1.05 -13.55
CA PHE A 170 12.48 0.31 -14.66
C PHE A 170 12.56 1.16 -15.93
N THR A 171 11.59 2.05 -16.16
CA THR A 171 11.64 2.99 -17.29
C THR A 171 12.76 4.01 -17.11
N PRO A 172 13.50 4.38 -18.17
CA PRO A 172 14.53 5.40 -18.10
C PRO A 172 13.98 6.84 -18.13
N TYR A 173 12.66 7.03 -18.16
CA TYR A 173 12.03 8.36 -18.27
C TYR A 173 12.31 9.25 -17.04
N LYS A 174 12.79 10.50 -17.16
CA LYS A 174 13.41 11.18 -18.33
C LYS A 174 14.91 11.34 -18.08
N ASN A 175 15.72 10.34 -18.37
CA ASN A 175 17.18 10.27 -18.13
C ASN A 175 17.57 9.63 -16.78
N ARG A 176 17.04 8.44 -16.50
CA ARG A 176 17.48 7.58 -15.40
C ARG A 176 17.94 6.22 -15.92
N ASN A 177 18.78 5.56 -15.16
CA ASN A 177 19.10 4.16 -15.42
C ASN A 177 17.91 3.29 -14.98
N PRO A 178 17.51 2.30 -15.80
CA PRO A 178 16.60 1.25 -15.35
C PRO A 178 17.06 0.63 -14.04
N SER A 179 16.14 0.44 -13.11
CA SER A 179 16.45 -0.05 -11.77
C SER A 179 15.30 -0.87 -11.19
N PHE A 180 15.63 -1.73 -10.23
CA PHE A 180 14.69 -2.46 -9.39
C PHE A 180 15.28 -2.57 -7.99
N ARG A 181 14.43 -2.84 -6.99
CA ARG A 181 14.85 -2.98 -5.59
C ARG A 181 14.57 -4.40 -5.10
N ALA A 182 15.54 -4.97 -4.39
CA ALA A 182 15.35 -6.16 -3.56
C ALA A 182 15.50 -5.76 -2.10
N ILE A 183 14.61 -6.24 -1.23
CA ILE A 183 14.64 -5.93 0.21
C ILE A 183 14.77 -7.24 0.98
N THR A 184 15.71 -7.28 1.91
CA THR A 184 15.85 -8.39 2.84
C THR A 184 15.09 -8.08 4.11
N LEU A 185 14.16 -8.94 4.50
CA LEU A 185 13.39 -8.80 5.74
C LEU A 185 13.90 -9.76 6.80
N ASP A 186 13.98 -9.29 8.03
CA ASP A 186 14.10 -10.16 9.19
C ASP A 186 12.82 -10.99 9.36
N VAL A 187 12.98 -12.30 9.57
CA VAL A 187 11.84 -13.23 9.60
C VAL A 187 10.98 -13.01 10.85
N ALA A 188 11.55 -12.62 11.99
CA ALA A 188 10.78 -12.45 13.22
C ALA A 188 9.98 -11.14 13.21
N THR A 189 10.64 -10.05 12.83
CA THR A 189 10.12 -8.69 12.96
C THR A 189 9.50 -8.14 11.69
N LYS A 190 9.77 -8.76 10.53
CA LYS A 190 9.40 -8.26 9.19
C LYS A 190 9.93 -6.87 8.87
N LEU A 191 10.94 -6.41 9.61
CA LEU A 191 11.63 -5.16 9.33
C LEU A 191 12.73 -5.40 8.28
N PRO A 192 13.01 -4.41 7.42
CA PRO A 192 14.12 -4.47 6.48
C PRO A 192 15.47 -4.44 7.21
N VAL A 193 16.41 -5.28 6.76
CA VAL A 193 17.78 -5.37 7.30
C VAL A 193 18.85 -5.02 6.29
N ARG A 194 18.54 -5.13 4.98
CA ARG A 194 19.38 -4.77 3.84
C ARG A 194 18.53 -4.43 2.64
#